data_AF-B8GMF1-F1
#
_entry.id   AF-B8GMF1-F1
#
_cell.length_a   1.000
_cell.length_b   1.000
_cell.length_c   1.000
_cell.angle_alpha   90.00
_cell.angle_beta   90.00
_cell.angle_gamma   90.00
#
_symmetry.space_group_name_H-M   'P 1'
#
loop_
_entity.id
_entity.type
_entity.pdbx_description
1 polymer ?
#
loop_
_entity_poly.entity_id
_entity_poly.type
_entity_poly.pdbx_seq_one_letter_code
_entity_poly.pdbx_strand_id
1 'polypeptide(L)'
;MANTSTTHEKLNRRCVDLFQNPDVQLHCWHPRMFWETRMKENPAPEELTTPKVDLRELEVLLAETAHVPSQCAEELNQEAPGRVDLIRHMVHRGEMPYLHRPH
;
A
#
# COMPACT_ATOMS: atom_id res chain seq x y z
N MET A 1 -26.79 1.25 3.06
CA MET A 1 -25.53 0.65 2.59
C MET A 1 -24.72 1.76 1.92
N ALA A 2 -23.92 2.52 2.67
CA ALA A 2 -23.24 3.73 2.15
C ALA A 2 -21.96 4.11 2.94
N ASN A 3 -21.19 3.13 3.45
CA ASN A 3 -20.00 3.40 4.29
C ASN A 3 -18.69 2.82 3.75
N THR A 4 -18.70 1.98 2.70
CA THR A 4 -17.48 1.29 2.22
C THR A 4 -16.60 2.18 1.36
N SER A 5 -17.17 3.05 0.51
CA SER A 5 -16.39 3.95 -0.36
C SER A 5 -15.51 4.91 0.44
N THR A 6 -16.03 5.48 1.53
CA THR A 6 -15.29 6.46 2.34
C THR A 6 -14.12 5.85 3.10
N THR A 7 -14.22 4.59 3.54
CA THR A 7 -13.10 3.91 4.22
C THR A 7 -12.01 3.50 3.23
N HIS A 8 -12.39 3.00 2.05
CA HIS A 8 -11.45 2.63 1.00
C HIS A 8 -10.70 3.85 0.44
N GLU A 9 -11.40 4.96 0.17
CA GLU A 9 -10.79 6.22 -0.27
C GLU A 9 -9.83 6.81 0.78
N LYS A 10 -10.19 6.75 2.07
CA LYS A 10 -9.31 7.17 3.17
C LYS A 10 -8.05 6.32 3.26
N LEU A 11 -8.19 5.00 3.12
CA LEU A 11 -7.05 4.08 3.14
C LEU A 11 -6.14 4.31 1.93
N ASN A 12 -6.71 4.49 0.75
CA ASN A 12 -5.95 4.82 -0.45
C ASN A 12 -5.17 6.13 -0.27
N ARG A 13 -5.82 7.16 0.27
CA ARG A 13 -5.15 8.45 0.55
C ARG A 13 -3.99 8.27 1.53
N ARG A 14 -4.17 7.48 2.58
CA ARG A 14 -3.08 7.12 3.50
C ARG A 14 -1.94 6.41 2.78
N CYS A 15 -2.23 5.44 1.89
CA CYS A 15 -1.19 4.79 1.09
C CYS A 15 -0.45 5.79 0.20
N VAL A 16 -1.17 6.72 -0.42
CA VAL A 16 -0.55 7.79 -1.23
C VAL A 16 0.37 8.67 -0.37
N ASP A 17 -0.10 9.08 0.82
CA ASP A 17 0.69 9.89 1.76
C ASP A 17 1.95 9.14 2.23
N LEU A 18 1.81 7.86 2.59
CA LEU A 18 2.95 7.00 2.97
C LEU A 18 3.90 6.80 1.80
N PHE A 19 3.39 6.70 0.57
CA PHE A 19 4.21 6.55 -0.61
C PHE A 19 5.07 7.79 -0.87
N GLN A 20 4.65 8.99 -0.45
CA GLN A 20 5.49 10.20 -0.53
C GLN A 20 6.58 10.26 0.56
N ASN A 21 6.63 9.31 1.50
CA ASN A 21 7.64 9.30 2.55
C ASN A 21 9.05 9.12 1.93
N PRO A 22 10.06 9.92 2.36
CA PRO A 22 11.43 9.79 1.87
C PRO A 22 11.98 8.37 1.94
N ASP A 23 11.74 7.64 3.03
CA ASP A 23 12.23 6.27 3.22
C ASP A 23 11.62 5.32 2.19
N VAL A 24 10.33 5.50 1.87
CA VAL A 24 9.64 4.72 0.83
C VAL A 24 10.17 5.06 -0.56
N GLN A 25 10.44 6.34 -0.83
CA GLN A 25 10.98 6.79 -2.11
C GLN A 25 12.38 6.23 -2.39
N LEU A 26 13.17 5.90 -1.36
CA LEU A 26 14.48 5.24 -1.53
C LEU A 26 14.38 3.85 -2.17
N HIS A 27 13.23 3.19 -2.08
CA HIS A 27 13.00 1.90 -2.73
C HIS A 27 12.72 2.01 -4.23
N CYS A 28 12.63 3.24 -4.77
CA CYS A 28 12.43 3.52 -6.20
C CYS A 28 11.23 2.79 -6.82
N TRP A 29 10.19 2.52 -6.02
CA TRP A 29 8.96 1.92 -6.52
C TRP A 29 8.21 2.92 -7.41
N HIS A 30 7.73 2.45 -8.55
CA HIS A 30 6.98 3.29 -9.47
C HIS A 30 5.47 3.20 -9.14
N PRO A 31 4.72 4.32 -9.12
CA PRO A 31 3.27 4.30 -8.84
C PRO A 31 2.45 3.28 -9.65
N ARG A 32 2.84 2.97 -10.89
CA ARG A 32 2.19 1.97 -11.78
C ARG A 32 2.15 0.55 -11.22
N MET A 33 2.99 0.27 -10.23
CA MET A 33 3.06 -1.03 -9.55
C MET A 33 1.83 -1.22 -8.66
N PHE A 34 1.33 -0.14 -8.06
CA PHE A 34 0.26 -0.18 -7.07
C PHE A 34 -1.03 0.48 -7.55
N TRP A 35 -0.96 1.45 -8.48
CA TRP A 35 -2.11 2.19 -9.01
C TRP A 35 -2.22 2.12 -10.53
N GLU A 36 -3.42 2.33 -11.06
CA GLU A 36 -3.63 2.56 -12.48
C GLU A 36 -3.24 3.99 -12.86
N THR A 37 -2.17 4.13 -13.64
CA THR A 37 -1.66 5.45 -14.05
C THR A 37 -2.13 5.87 -15.45
N ARG A 38 -2.97 5.08 -16.13
CA ARG A 38 -3.44 5.32 -17.51
C ARG A 38 -2.32 5.75 -18.48
N MET A 39 -1.17 5.08 -18.39
CA MET A 39 0.05 5.37 -19.18
C MET A 39 0.75 6.70 -18.89
N LYS A 40 0.42 7.39 -17.78
CA LYS A 40 1.24 8.50 -17.28
C LYS A 40 2.53 7.97 -16.66
N GLU A 41 3.64 8.57 -17.05
CA GLU A 41 4.97 8.26 -16.52
C GLU A 41 5.15 8.78 -15.09
N ASN A 42 4.67 10.00 -14.80
CA ASN A 42 4.78 10.60 -13.46
C ASN A 42 3.41 11.16 -13.01
N PRO A 43 2.47 10.31 -12.58
CA PRO A 43 1.19 10.77 -12.05
C PRO A 43 1.39 11.55 -10.75
N ALA A 44 0.64 12.64 -10.56
CA ALA A 44 0.63 13.33 -9.28
C ALA A 44 -0.05 12.47 -8.20
N PRO A 45 0.26 12.66 -6.90
CA PRO A 45 -0.35 11.87 -5.81
C PRO A 45 -1.89 11.88 -5.84
N GLU A 46 -2.47 13.00 -6.24
CA GLU A 46 -3.92 13.22 -6.34
C GLU A 46 -4.57 12.44 -7.51
N GLU A 47 -3.77 11.93 -8.43
CA GLU A 47 -4.22 11.10 -9.55
C GLU A 47 -4.18 9.60 -9.21
N LEU A 48 -3.57 9.21 -8.09
CA LEU A 48 -3.46 7.84 -7.61
C LEU A 48 -4.76 7.40 -6.92
N THR A 49 -5.84 7.29 -7.69
CA THR A 49 -7.18 7.02 -7.17
C THR A 49 -7.60 5.56 -7.27
N THR A 50 -7.11 4.83 -8.29
CA THR A 50 -7.50 3.44 -8.55
C THR A 50 -6.36 2.49 -8.20
N PRO A 51 -6.40 1.80 -7.05
CA PRO A 51 -5.41 0.79 -6.69
C PRO A 51 -5.59 -0.50 -7.53
N LYS A 52 -4.47 -1.11 -7.90
CA LYS A 52 -4.37 -2.41 -8.60
C LYS A 52 -4.06 -3.57 -7.66
N VAL A 53 -3.74 -3.25 -6.41
CA VAL A 53 -3.37 -4.17 -5.35
C VAL A 53 -4.30 -4.00 -4.15
N ASP A 54 -4.35 -4.98 -3.26
CA ASP A 54 -5.07 -4.85 -1.99
C ASP A 54 -4.45 -3.70 -1.18
N LEU A 55 -5.30 -2.71 -0.85
CA LEU A 55 -4.86 -1.50 -0.15
C LEU A 55 -4.35 -1.78 1.26
N ARG A 56 -4.84 -2.81 1.94
CA ARG A 56 -4.42 -3.17 3.30
C ARG A 56 -3.00 -3.72 3.26
N GLU A 57 -2.70 -4.57 2.28
CA GLU A 57 -1.35 -5.09 2.08
C GLU A 57 -0.38 -3.99 1.64
N LEU A 58 -0.84 -3.10 0.75
CA LEU A 58 -0.07 -1.93 0.34
C LEU A 58 0.20 -1.00 1.54
N GLU A 59 -0.79 -0.77 2.40
CA GLU A 59 -0.63 0.07 3.59
C GLU A 59 0.39 -0.54 4.55
N VAL A 60 0.33 -1.85 4.81
CA VAL A 60 1.33 -2.55 5.65
C VAL A 60 2.73 -2.44 5.05
N LEU A 61 2.86 -2.65 3.74
CA LEU A 61 4.13 -2.52 3.01
C LEU A 61 4.73 -1.12 3.19
N LEU A 62 3.94 -0.09 2.89
CA LEU A 62 4.38 1.29 2.91
C LEU A 62 4.62 1.78 4.34
N ALA A 63 3.79 1.38 5.31
CA ALA A 63 3.94 1.74 6.71
C ALA A 63 5.21 1.13 7.31
N GLU A 64 5.49 -0.14 7.03
CA GLU A 64 6.72 -0.80 7.48
C GLU A 64 7.96 -0.13 6.90
N THR A 65 7.91 0.19 5.60
CA THR A 65 9.00 0.87 4.89
C THR A 65 9.22 2.31 5.39
N ALA A 66 8.14 3.01 5.71
CA ALA A 66 8.16 4.35 6.31
C ALA A 66 8.45 4.35 7.82
N HIS A 67 8.71 3.18 8.43
CA HIS A 67 8.94 3.00 9.86
C HIS A 67 7.81 3.55 10.75
N VAL A 68 6.56 3.45 10.30
CA VAL A 68 5.37 3.87 11.06
C VAL A 68 4.43 2.70 11.34
N PRO A 69 3.61 2.78 12.41
CA PRO A 69 2.59 1.76 12.68
C PRO A 69 1.57 1.66 11.54
N SER A 70 1.31 0.43 11.10
CA SER A 70 0.25 0.09 10.14
C SER A 70 -1.13 0.12 10.81
N GLN A 71 -2.12 0.66 10.11
CA GLN A 71 -3.52 0.63 10.54
C GLN A 71 -4.24 -0.66 10.16
N CYS A 72 -3.75 -1.36 9.14
CA CYS A 72 -4.41 -2.56 8.62
C CYS A 72 -3.76 -3.87 9.08
N ALA A 73 -2.61 -3.83 9.76
CA ALA A 73 -1.88 -5.02 10.17
C ALA A 73 -2.69 -5.98 11.06
N GLU A 74 -3.41 -5.48 12.07
CA GLU A 74 -4.16 -6.36 12.97
C GLU A 74 -5.30 -7.09 12.24
N GLU A 75 -6.14 -6.34 11.52
CA GLU A 75 -7.26 -6.90 10.75
C GLU A 75 -6.77 -7.86 9.65
N LEU A 76 -5.73 -7.48 8.90
CA LEU A 76 -5.16 -8.32 7.84
C LEU A 76 -4.58 -9.62 8.41
N ASN A 77 -3.94 -9.57 9.58
CA ASN A 77 -3.40 -10.77 10.21
C ASN A 77 -4.48 -11.68 10.80
N GLN A 78 -5.64 -11.14 11.18
CA GLN A 78 -6.80 -11.95 11.58
C GLN A 78 -7.43 -12.67 10.38
N GLU A 79 -7.54 -12.00 9.23
CA GLU A 79 -8.07 -12.60 8.00
C GLU A 79 -7.10 -13.59 7.35
N ALA A 80 -5.82 -13.23 7.29
CA ALA A 80 -4.75 -14.00 6.65
C ALA A 80 -3.53 -14.10 7.60
N PRO A 81 -3.54 -15.06 8.54
CA PRO A 81 -2.46 -15.23 9.50
C PRO A 81 -1.08 -15.40 8.85
N GLY A 82 -0.11 -14.60 9.28
CA GLY A 82 1.26 -14.61 8.78
C GLY A 82 1.49 -13.78 7.53
N ARG A 83 0.45 -13.18 6.95
CA ARG A 83 0.58 -12.32 5.76
C ARG A 83 1.36 -11.05 6.06
N VAL A 84 1.05 -10.41 7.18
CA VAL A 84 1.74 -9.21 7.66
C VAL A 84 3.20 -9.52 7.94
N ASP A 85 3.48 -10.61 8.65
CA ASP A 85 4.85 -11.01 8.98
C ASP A 85 5.69 -11.29 7.74
N LEU A 86 5.11 -11.92 6.71
CA LEU A 86 5.76 -12.12 5.43
C LEU A 86 6.12 -10.78 4.76
N ILE A 87 5.17 -9.84 4.69
CA ILE A 87 5.41 -8.51 4.11
C ILE A 87 6.56 -7.82 4.84
N ARG A 88 6.52 -7.78 6.18
CA ARG A 88 7.58 -7.18 7.00
C ARG A 88 8.95 -7.82 6.76
N HIS A 89 8.99 -9.14 6.77
CA HIS A 89 10.22 -9.89 6.52
C HIS A 89 10.82 -9.58 5.14
N MET A 90 9.98 -9.47 4.10
CA MET A 90 10.44 -9.12 2.76
C MET A 90 10.94 -7.66 2.68
N VAL A 91 10.23 -6.70 3.29
CA VAL A 91 10.67 -5.30 3.37
C VAL A 91 12.04 -5.17 4.02
N HIS A 92 12.26 -5.86 5.15
CA HIS A 92 13.55 -5.83 5.85
C HIS A 92 14.70 -6.41 5.04
N ARG A 93 14.40 -7.30 4.09
CA ARG A 93 15.37 -7.84 3.13
C ARG A 93 15.56 -6.96 1.90
N GLY A 94 14.83 -5.85 1.79
CA GLY A 94 14.79 -5.00 0.60
C GLY A 94 14.04 -5.63 -0.58
N GLU A 95 13.25 -6.68 -0.33
CA GLU A 95 12.46 -7.39 -1.34
C GLU A 95 11.03 -6.84 -1.38
N MET A 96 10.44 -6.84 -2.57
CA MET A 96 9.06 -6.44 -2.77
C MET A 96 8.15 -7.68 -2.67
N PRO A 97 7.24 -7.74 -1.69
CA PRO A 97 6.28 -8.83 -1.62
C PRO A 97 5.31 -8.78 -2.79
N TYR A 98 4.88 -9.95 -3.26
CA TYR A 98 3.77 -10.04 -4.18
C TYR A 98 2.50 -9.61 -3.46
N LEU A 99 1.92 -8.47 -3.84
CA LEU A 99 0.64 -7.99 -3.30
C LEU A 99 -0.53 -8.61 -4.07
N HIS A 100 -1.59 -8.98 -3.35
CA HIS A 100 -2.80 -9.52 -3.96
C HIS A 100 -3.55 -8.44 -4.73
N ARG A 101 -4.40 -8.86 -5.68
CA ARG A 101 -5.32 -7.95 -6.37
C ARG A 101 -6.47 -7.57 -5.44
N PRO A 102 -7.08 -6.38 -5.61
CA PRO A 102 -8.26 -6.00 -4.85
C PRO A 102 -9.39 -7.01 -5.10
N HIS A 103 -10.00 -7.49 -4.02
CA HIS A 103 -11.14 -8.41 -4.03
C HIS A 103 -12.47 -7.68 -4.26
#